data_AF-A0A0P7AZ79-F1
#
_entry.id   AF-A0A0P7AZ79-F1
#
_cell.length_a   1.000
_cell.length_b   1.000
_cell.length_c   1.000
_cell.angle_alpha   90.00
_cell.angle_beta   90.00
_cell.angle_gamma   90.00
#
_symmetry.space_group_name_H-M   'P 1'
#
loop_
_entity.id
_entity.type
_entity.pdbx_description
1 polymer ?
#
loop_
_entity_poly.entity_id
_entity_poly.type
_entity_poly.pdbx_seq_one_letter_code
_entity_poly.pdbx_strand_id
1 'polypeptide(L)'
;MVMGILIGVVIGKDMPEHQFKIGMVLLIIISLAIIVYWDRRKSQTVPTHWSFAGGTGVLAGISTMVGNLAGAFTNLFFLAMRLPKNEFVGTAAWLFLLTNLFKLPFHALVWKTISTESLLLNLRLLPAMGIGLWVGVQLVKRINQKQYRRFIIIVTFIGALAILFR
;
A
#
# COMPACT_ATOMS: atom_id res chain seq x y z
N MET A 1 -9.31 -9.12 1.87
CA MET A 1 -8.46 -8.57 0.78
C MET A 1 -8.96 -8.95 -0.59
N VAL A 2 -9.13 -10.24 -0.91
CA VAL A 2 -9.61 -10.71 -2.24
C VAL A 2 -10.85 -9.96 -2.71
N MET A 3 -11.91 -9.89 -1.88
CA MET A 3 -13.12 -9.12 -2.19
C MET A 3 -12.84 -7.65 -2.52
N GLY A 4 -11.95 -6.99 -1.77
CA GLY A 4 -11.56 -5.60 -2.04
C GLY A 4 -10.79 -5.44 -3.35
N ILE A 5 -9.96 -6.42 -3.72
CA ILE A 5 -9.26 -6.42 -5.01
C ILE A 5 -10.29 -6.53 -6.15
N LEU A 6 -11.23 -7.46 -6.07
CA LEU A 6 -12.28 -7.62 -7.07
C LEU A 6 -13.12 -6.34 -7.24
N ILE A 7 -13.51 -5.72 -6.12
CA ILE A 7 -14.19 -4.42 -6.13
C ILE A 7 -13.31 -3.36 -6.82
N GLY A 8 -12.03 -3.28 -6.48
CA GLY A 8 -11.10 -2.34 -7.09
C GLY A 8 -10.89 -2.56 -8.60
N VAL A 9 -10.90 -3.83 -9.05
CA VAL A 9 -10.81 -4.19 -10.47
C VAL A 9 -12.02 -3.66 -11.23
N VAL A 10 -13.22 -3.87 -10.69
CA VAL A 10 -14.48 -3.42 -11.33
C VAL A 10 -14.56 -1.90 -11.34
N ILE A 11 -14.27 -1.24 -10.21
CA ILE A 11 -14.29 0.22 -10.10
C ILE A 11 -13.28 0.85 -11.07
N GLY A 12 -12.07 0.29 -11.17
CA GLY A 12 -11.01 0.87 -11.99
C GLY A 12 -11.10 0.60 -13.48
N LYS A 13 -11.91 -0.37 -13.93
CA LYS A 13 -11.95 -0.79 -15.34
C LYS A 13 -12.48 0.30 -16.28
N ASP A 14 -13.58 0.95 -15.89
CA ASP A 14 -14.32 1.88 -16.75
C ASP A 14 -14.30 3.32 -16.21
N MET A 15 -13.43 3.61 -15.23
CA MET A 15 -13.39 4.92 -14.58
C MET A 15 -12.62 5.94 -15.43
N PRO A 16 -13.19 7.15 -15.68
CA PRO A 16 -12.46 8.24 -16.31
C PRO A 16 -11.20 8.60 -15.52
N GLU A 17 -10.11 8.90 -16.22
CA GLU A 17 -8.79 9.18 -15.62
C GLU A 17 -8.86 10.25 -14.51
N HIS A 18 -9.64 11.31 -14.72
CA HIS A 18 -9.84 12.36 -13.73
C HIS A 18 -10.49 11.85 -12.43
N GLN A 19 -11.52 11.00 -12.54
CA GLN A 19 -12.17 10.39 -11.36
C GLN A 19 -11.23 9.40 -10.67
N PHE A 20 -10.42 8.67 -11.44
CA PHE A 20 -9.41 7.75 -10.91
C PHE A 20 -8.33 8.47 -10.12
N LYS A 21 -7.81 9.59 -10.64
CA LYS A 21 -6.86 10.46 -9.91
C LYS A 21 -7.45 10.98 -8.60
N ILE A 22 -8.68 11.50 -8.62
CA ILE A 22 -9.36 11.97 -7.39
C ILE A 22 -9.54 10.84 -6.38
N GLY A 23 -9.95 9.66 -6.84
CA GLY A 23 -10.09 8.47 -5.97
C GLY A 23 -8.78 8.06 -5.32
N MET A 24 -7.67 8.06 -6.06
CA MET A 24 -6.34 7.80 -5.50
C MET A 24 -5.93 8.85 -4.46
N VAL A 25 -6.14 10.14 -4.74
CA VAL A 25 -5.80 11.22 -3.79
C VAL A 25 -6.60 11.08 -2.50
N LEU A 26 -7.92 10.83 -2.60
CA LEU A 26 -8.77 10.57 -1.44
C LEU A 26 -8.27 9.36 -0.63
N LEU A 27 -7.92 8.26 -1.30
CA LEU A 27 -7.37 7.08 -0.64
C LEU A 27 -6.05 7.36 0.07
N ILE A 28 -5.15 8.17 -0.53
CA ILE A 28 -3.89 8.58 0.11
C ILE A 28 -4.17 9.43 1.35
N ILE A 29 -5.05 10.43 1.26
CA ILE A 29 -5.39 11.32 2.37
C ILE A 29 -6.02 10.53 3.52
N ILE A 30 -6.98 9.64 3.23
CA ILE A 30 -7.60 8.76 4.24
C ILE A 30 -6.53 7.88 4.90
N SER A 31 -5.64 7.28 4.11
CA SER A 31 -4.54 6.46 4.62
C SER A 31 -3.60 7.24 5.54
N LEU A 32 -3.24 8.47 5.17
CA LEU A 32 -2.44 9.36 6.01
C LEU A 32 -3.16 9.75 7.30
N ALA A 33 -4.44 10.10 7.22
CA ALA A 33 -5.26 10.44 8.37
C ALA A 33 -5.34 9.26 9.36
N ILE A 34 -5.53 8.04 8.87
CA ILE A 34 -5.52 6.82 9.67
C ILE A 34 -4.17 6.64 10.36
N ILE A 35 -3.06 6.73 9.62
CA ILE A 35 -1.70 6.59 10.19
C ILE A 35 -1.44 7.63 11.29
N VAL A 36 -1.85 8.88 11.09
CA VAL A 36 -1.66 9.95 12.08
C VAL A 36 -2.55 9.76 13.30
N TYR A 37 -3.83 9.43 13.09
CA TYR A 37 -4.80 9.20 14.16
C TYR A 37 -4.40 8.03 15.05
N TRP A 38 -4.00 6.92 14.44
CA TRP A 38 -3.75 5.68 15.18
C TRP A 38 -2.42 5.69 15.92
N ASP A 39 -1.40 6.32 15.37
CA ASP A 39 -0.14 6.51 16.10
C ASP A 39 -0.30 7.46 17.30
N ARG A 40 -1.24 8.40 17.26
CA ARG A 40 -1.58 9.24 18.41
C ARG A 40 -2.40 8.48 19.47
N ARG A 41 -3.03 7.36 19.12
CA ARG A 41 -3.71 6.51 20.10
C ARG A 41 -2.68 5.68 20.88
N LYS A 42 -2.61 5.92 22.19
CA LYS A 42 -1.95 5.00 23.15
C LYS A 42 -2.79 3.74 23.48
N SER A 43 -3.89 3.51 22.76
CA SER A 43 -4.92 2.56 23.19
C SER A 43 -4.45 1.11 23.06
N GLN A 44 -4.62 0.36 24.16
CA GLN A 44 -4.06 -0.97 24.40
C GLN A 44 -5.03 -2.13 24.09
N THR A 45 -6.16 -1.89 23.43
CA THR A 45 -7.18 -2.92 23.23
C THR A 45 -7.09 -3.53 21.82
N VAL A 46 -6.91 -4.85 21.76
CA VAL A 46 -6.95 -5.60 20.50
C VAL A 46 -8.42 -5.73 20.07
N PRO A 47 -8.82 -5.21 18.90
CA PRO A 47 -10.16 -5.41 18.38
C PRO A 47 -10.34 -6.88 17.99
N THR A 48 -11.24 -7.59 18.69
CA THR A 48 -11.51 -9.03 18.49
C THR A 48 -12.65 -9.31 17.52
N HIS A 49 -13.35 -8.30 17.05
CA HIS A 49 -14.54 -8.48 16.20
C HIS A 49 -14.16 -8.78 14.74
N TRP A 50 -14.76 -9.81 14.14
CA TRP A 50 -14.50 -10.25 12.75
C TRP A 50 -14.71 -9.14 11.71
N SER A 51 -15.63 -8.22 11.97
CA SER A 51 -15.88 -7.05 11.09
C SER A 51 -14.69 -6.11 11.00
N PHE A 52 -13.83 -6.04 12.03
CA PHE A 52 -12.61 -5.25 11.98
C PHE A 52 -11.61 -5.87 10.99
N ALA A 53 -11.35 -7.17 11.10
CA ALA A 53 -10.49 -7.91 10.18
C ALA A 53 -11.04 -7.91 8.74
N GLY A 54 -12.35 -8.14 8.59
CA GLY A 54 -13.03 -8.12 7.29
C GLY A 54 -12.99 -6.73 6.63
N GLY A 55 -13.36 -5.69 7.38
CA GLY A 55 -13.40 -4.30 6.89
C GLY A 55 -12.02 -3.76 6.53
N THR A 56 -11.03 -3.91 7.43
CA THR A 56 -9.64 -3.53 7.12
C THR A 56 -9.08 -4.31 5.95
N GLY A 57 -9.42 -5.60 5.83
CA GLY A 57 -9.03 -6.43 4.70
C GLY A 57 -9.67 -6.02 3.37
N VAL A 58 -10.93 -5.58 3.34
CA VAL A 58 -11.58 -5.08 2.11
C VAL A 58 -10.99 -3.73 1.71
N LEU A 59 -10.85 -2.80 2.65
CA LEU A 59 -10.23 -1.50 2.40
C LEU A 59 -8.79 -1.64 1.89
N ALA A 60 -7.99 -2.50 2.54
CA ALA A 60 -6.65 -2.83 2.06
C ALA A 60 -6.68 -3.39 0.63
N GLY A 61 -7.62 -4.28 0.31
CA GLY A 61 -7.79 -4.84 -1.03
C GLY A 61 -8.06 -3.78 -2.11
N ILE A 62 -9.01 -2.87 -1.85
CA ILE A 62 -9.33 -1.76 -2.77
C ILE A 62 -8.12 -0.85 -2.92
N SER A 63 -7.49 -0.46 -1.81
CA SER A 63 -6.35 0.45 -1.82
C SER A 63 -5.12 -0.13 -2.52
N THR A 64 -4.85 -1.44 -2.43
CA THR A 64 -3.75 -2.04 -3.22
C THR A 64 -4.07 -2.08 -4.70
N MET A 65 -5.31 -2.39 -5.09
CA MET A 65 -5.66 -2.49 -6.51
C MET A 65 -5.64 -1.11 -7.19
N VAL A 66 -6.22 -0.10 -6.55
CA VAL A 66 -6.35 1.25 -7.14
C VAL A 66 -5.05 2.04 -7.06
N GLY A 67 -4.35 2.01 -5.92
CA GLY A 67 -3.19 2.89 -5.68
C GLY A 67 -1.92 2.21 -5.20
N ASN A 68 -1.91 0.88 -5.03
CA ASN A 68 -0.83 0.16 -4.33
C ASN A 68 -0.61 0.64 -2.87
N LEU A 69 -1.68 1.07 -2.18
CA LEU A 69 -1.62 1.73 -0.86
C LEU A 69 -2.11 0.87 0.32
N ALA A 70 -2.18 -0.46 0.16
CA ALA A 70 -2.65 -1.35 1.23
C ALA A 70 -1.81 -1.31 2.50
N GLY A 71 -0.58 -0.80 2.43
CA GLY A 71 0.34 -0.71 3.56
C GLY A 71 -0.28 -0.02 4.78
N ALA A 72 -1.01 1.08 4.61
CA ALA A 72 -1.62 1.80 5.73
C ALA A 72 -2.62 0.93 6.50
N PHE A 73 -3.54 0.28 5.78
CA PHE A 73 -4.58 -0.58 6.36
C PHE A 73 -4.02 -1.91 6.89
N THR A 74 -3.02 -2.47 6.23
CA THR A 74 -2.36 -3.71 6.65
C THR A 74 -1.51 -3.48 7.91
N ASN A 75 -0.76 -2.38 7.95
CA ASN A 75 0.01 -1.99 9.14
C ASN A 75 -0.92 -1.69 10.31
N LEU A 76 -2.05 -1.02 10.06
CA LEU A 76 -3.08 -0.80 11.06
C LEU A 76 -3.58 -2.12 11.66
N PHE A 77 -3.89 -3.09 10.80
CA PHE A 77 -4.35 -4.41 11.21
C PHE A 77 -3.27 -5.15 12.03
N PHE A 78 -2.04 -5.20 11.55
CA PHE A 78 -0.95 -5.89 12.26
C PHE A 78 -0.56 -5.22 13.58
N LEU A 79 -0.62 -3.89 13.65
CA LEU A 79 -0.38 -3.15 14.89
C LEU A 79 -1.49 -3.41 15.90
N ALA A 80 -2.75 -3.53 15.44
CA ALA A 80 -3.87 -3.96 16.26
C ALA A 80 -3.70 -5.38 16.81
N MET A 81 -3.17 -6.28 15.99
CA MET A 81 -2.86 -7.67 16.38
C MET A 81 -1.58 -7.82 17.21
N ARG A 82 -0.81 -6.72 17.42
CA ARG A 82 0.42 -6.69 18.22
C ARG A 82 1.48 -7.72 17.80
N LEU A 83 1.60 -7.95 16.50
CA LEU A 83 2.59 -8.91 15.99
C LEU A 83 4.02 -8.48 16.37
N PRO A 84 4.86 -9.42 16.85
CA PRO A 84 6.29 -9.18 17.01
C PRO A 84 6.92 -8.68 15.71
N LYS A 85 7.97 -7.86 15.80
CA LYS A 85 8.59 -7.20 14.64
C LYS A 85 8.94 -8.16 13.48
N ASN A 86 9.48 -9.34 13.79
CA ASN A 86 9.89 -10.31 12.77
C ASN A 86 8.67 -10.97 12.10
N GLU A 87 7.66 -11.33 12.89
CA GLU A 87 6.39 -11.89 12.40
C GLU A 87 5.62 -10.85 11.58
N PHE A 88 5.65 -9.57 12.00
CA PHE A 88 5.08 -8.46 11.26
C PHE A 88 5.67 -8.38 9.86
N VAL A 89 7.01 -8.32 9.75
CA VAL A 89 7.69 -8.18 8.45
C VAL A 89 7.48 -9.43 7.59
N GLY A 90 7.61 -10.63 8.18
CA GLY A 90 7.41 -11.88 7.46
C GLY A 90 5.98 -12.04 6.94
N THR A 91 4.98 -11.78 7.78
CA THR A 91 3.56 -11.88 7.41
C THR A 91 3.20 -10.82 6.37
N ALA A 92 3.70 -9.59 6.51
CA ALA A 92 3.51 -8.55 5.51
C ALA A 92 4.08 -8.96 4.14
N ALA A 93 5.29 -9.52 4.12
CA ALA A 93 5.94 -9.96 2.90
C ALA A 93 5.11 -11.06 2.19
N TRP A 94 4.68 -12.09 2.93
CA TRP A 94 3.84 -13.16 2.38
C TRP A 94 2.46 -12.65 1.92
N LEU A 95 1.82 -11.80 2.71
CA LEU A 95 0.52 -11.22 2.38
C LEU A 95 0.61 -10.39 1.09
N PHE A 96 1.61 -9.51 0.98
CA PHE A 96 1.80 -8.70 -0.22
C PHE A 96 2.24 -9.53 -1.42
N LEU A 97 3.02 -10.59 -1.24
CA LEU A 97 3.36 -11.50 -2.32
C LEU A 97 2.11 -12.18 -2.88
N LEU A 98 1.33 -12.83 -2.02
CA LEU A 98 0.11 -13.56 -2.43
C LEU A 98 -0.92 -12.62 -3.05
N THR A 99 -1.13 -11.44 -2.47
CA THR A 99 -2.10 -10.48 -2.99
C THR A 99 -1.64 -9.85 -4.31
N ASN A 100 -0.34 -9.59 -4.50
CA ASN A 100 0.15 -9.11 -5.79
C ASN A 100 0.13 -10.20 -6.87
N LEU A 101 0.41 -11.46 -6.52
CA LEU A 101 0.22 -12.59 -7.44
C LEU A 101 -1.24 -12.71 -7.86
N PHE A 102 -2.18 -12.53 -6.92
CA PHE A 102 -3.61 -12.52 -7.23
C PHE A 102 -4.02 -11.33 -8.10
N LYS A 103 -3.37 -10.17 -7.95
CA LYS A 103 -3.62 -8.97 -8.79
C LYS A 103 -3.11 -9.11 -10.22
N LEU A 104 -2.03 -9.86 -10.43
CA LEU A 104 -1.31 -9.92 -11.69
C LEU A 104 -2.20 -10.33 -12.88
N PRO A 105 -3.09 -11.33 -12.79
CA PRO A 105 -4.05 -11.65 -13.85
C PRO A 105 -4.97 -10.48 -14.20
N PHE A 106 -5.41 -9.67 -13.23
CA PHE A 106 -6.29 -8.53 -13.51
C PHE A 106 -5.55 -7.39 -14.23
N HIS A 107 -4.29 -7.16 -13.89
CA HIS A 107 -3.44 -6.22 -14.62
C HIS A 107 -3.15 -6.70 -16.06
N ALA A 108 -3.00 -8.01 -16.27
CA ALA A 108 -2.79 -8.58 -17.61
C ALA A 108 -4.06 -8.58 -18.47
N LEU A 109 -5.18 -9.04 -17.90
CA LEU A 109 -6.40 -9.38 -18.66
C LEU A 109 -7.43 -8.24 -18.68
N VAL A 110 -7.60 -7.53 -17.56
CA VAL A 110 -8.67 -6.52 -17.41
C VAL A 110 -8.14 -5.13 -17.74
N TRP A 111 -7.07 -4.72 -17.06
CA TRP A 111 -6.50 -3.38 -17.24
C TRP A 111 -5.51 -3.30 -18.41
N LYS A 112 -5.06 -4.46 -18.93
CA LYS A 112 -4.10 -4.56 -20.05
C LYS A 112 -2.85 -3.68 -19.87
N THR A 113 -2.41 -3.50 -18.63
CA THR A 113 -1.25 -2.66 -18.29
C THR A 113 0.08 -3.37 -18.50
N ILE A 114 0.05 -4.68 -18.80
CA ILE A 114 1.25 -5.50 -18.99
C ILE A 114 1.48 -5.70 -20.49
N SER A 115 2.47 -4.99 -21.03
CA SER A 115 2.99 -5.17 -22.40
C SER A 115 4.38 -5.80 -22.38
N THR A 116 4.83 -6.37 -23.50
CA THR A 116 6.20 -6.88 -23.67
C THR A 116 7.25 -5.81 -23.38
N GLU A 117 6.99 -4.57 -23.80
CA GLU A 117 7.83 -3.41 -23.50
C GLU A 117 7.94 -3.12 -22.00
N SER A 118 6.80 -3.11 -21.29
CA SER A 118 6.78 -2.90 -19.84
C SER A 118 7.59 -3.97 -19.10
N LEU A 119 7.56 -5.21 -19.60
CA LEU A 119 8.25 -6.35 -19.00
C LEU A 119 9.77 -6.27 -19.23
N LEU A 120 10.18 -5.83 -20.42
CA LEU A 120 11.59 -5.60 -20.75
C LEU A 120 12.17 -4.40 -19.98
N LEU A 121 11.36 -3.36 -19.78
CA LEU A 121 11.70 -2.21 -18.95
C LEU A 121 11.90 -2.64 -17.49
N ASN A 122 10.99 -3.44 -16.93
CA ASN A 122 11.13 -4.00 -15.59
C ASN A 122 12.42 -4.82 -15.44
N LEU A 123 12.75 -5.65 -16.43
CA LEU A 123 13.98 -6.47 -16.40
C LEU A 123 15.25 -5.61 -16.39
N ARG A 124 15.28 -4.52 -17.17
CA ARG A 124 16.40 -3.57 -17.18
C ARG A 124 16.54 -2.79 -15.86
N LEU A 125 15.43 -2.54 -15.17
CA LEU A 125 15.42 -1.84 -13.89
C LEU A 125 15.71 -2.75 -12.69
N LEU A 126 15.69 -4.08 -12.83
CA LEU A 126 16.00 -5.01 -11.74
C LEU A 126 17.33 -4.71 -11.02
N PRO A 127 18.45 -4.45 -11.72
CA PRO A 127 19.71 -4.14 -11.06
C PRO A 127 19.64 -2.83 -10.26
N ALA A 128 19.03 -1.79 -10.84
CA ALA A 128 18.84 -0.50 -10.16
C ALA A 128 17.95 -0.65 -8.92
N MET A 129 16.91 -1.49 -9.00
CA MET A 129 16.04 -1.81 -7.88
C MET A 129 16.80 -2.55 -6.77
N GLY A 130 17.70 -3.48 -7.12
CA GLY A 130 18.58 -4.16 -6.15
C GLY A 130 19.53 -3.20 -5.43
N ILE A 131 20.16 -2.28 -6.17
CA ILE A 131 21.03 -1.24 -5.61
C ILE A 131 20.21 -0.32 -4.69
N GLY A 132 19.03 0.14 -5.14
CA GLY A 132 18.13 0.98 -4.37
C GLY A 132 17.67 0.32 -3.07
N LEU A 133 17.34 -0.98 -3.11
CA LEU A 133 17.01 -1.77 -1.92
C LEU A 133 18.19 -1.81 -0.94
N TRP A 134 19.39 -2.11 -1.43
CA TRP A 134 20.59 -2.18 -0.58
C TRP A 134 20.90 -0.84 0.08
N VAL A 135 20.92 0.25 -0.70
CA VAL A 135 21.13 1.62 -0.19
C VAL A 135 20.03 1.99 0.81
N GLY A 136 18.77 1.70 0.49
CA GLY A 136 17.63 1.97 1.36
C GLY A 136 17.73 1.27 2.71
N VAL A 137 18.11 -0.01 2.73
CA VAL A 137 18.32 -0.77 3.97
C VAL A 137 19.44 -0.15 4.81
N GLN A 138 20.55 0.27 4.20
CA GLN A 138 21.65 0.91 4.92
C GLN A 138 21.26 2.28 5.47
N LEU A 139 20.49 3.06 4.70
CA LEU A 139 20.06 4.39 5.10
C LEU A 139 19.07 4.34 6.26
N VAL A 140 18.06 3.46 6.19
CA VAL A 140 17.04 3.31 7.24
C VAL A 140 17.66 2.90 8.57
N LYS A 141 18.72 2.09 8.57
CA LYS A 141 19.45 1.71 9.81
C LYS A 141 20.08 2.91 10.52
N ARG A 142 20.34 4.03 9.83
CA ARG A 142 20.97 5.23 10.39
C ARG A 142 19.96 6.30 10.83
N ILE A 143 18.69 6.18 10.49
CA ILE A 143 17.67 7.20 10.77
C ILE A 143 16.92 6.84 12.06
N ASN A 144 16.72 7.82 12.95
CA ASN A 144 15.92 7.63 14.16
C ASN A 144 14.42 7.49 13.80
N GLN A 145 13.70 6.58 14.48
CA GLN A 145 12.29 6.24 14.24
C GLN A 145 11.38 7.47 14.07
N LYS A 146 11.58 8.51 14.89
CA LYS A 146 10.78 9.75 14.86
C LYS A 146 11.03 10.59 13.60
N GLN A 147 12.28 10.64 13.13
CA GLN A 147 12.67 11.37 11.92
C GLN A 147 12.19 10.63 10.67
N TYR A 148 12.40 9.31 10.63
CA TYR A 148 11.93 8.44 9.55
C TYR A 148 10.42 8.60 9.33
N ARG A 149 9.67 8.63 10.43
CA ARG A 149 8.22 8.78 10.38
C ARG A 149 7.78 10.15 9.85
N ARG A 150 8.39 11.24 10.30
CA ARG A 150 8.11 12.59 9.77
C ARG A 150 8.42 12.66 8.28
N PHE A 151 9.55 12.09 7.87
CA PHE A 151 9.97 12.05 6.48
C PHE A 151 8.95 11.36 5.58
N ILE A 152 8.50 10.15 5.93
CA ILE A 152 7.49 9.42 5.15
C ILE A 152 6.20 10.22 5.00
N ILE A 153 5.70 10.82 6.09
CA ILE A 153 4.44 11.60 6.06
C ILE A 153 4.59 12.80 5.11
N ILE A 154 5.69 13.55 5.21
CA ILE A 154 5.94 14.72 4.37
C ILE A 154 6.04 14.33 2.89
N VAL A 155 6.87 13.33 2.58
CA VAL A 155 7.09 12.89 1.19
C VAL A 155 5.80 12.33 0.58
N THR A 156 5.02 11.56 1.35
CA THR A 156 3.73 11.03 0.87
C THR A 156 2.72 12.14 0.65
N PHE A 157 2.67 13.14 1.53
CA PHE A 157 1.80 14.31 1.36
C PHE A 157 2.17 15.12 0.12
N ILE A 158 3.46 15.38 -0.10
CA ILE A 158 3.96 16.04 -1.32
C ILE A 158 3.59 15.23 -2.56
N GLY A 159 3.75 13.90 -2.53
CA GLY A 159 3.36 13.02 -3.64
C GLY A 159 1.86 13.09 -3.95
N ALA A 160 1.01 13.13 -2.91
CA ALA A 160 -0.43 13.29 -3.09
C ALA A 160 -0.78 14.63 -3.77
N LEU A 161 -0.14 15.73 -3.35
CA LEU A 161 -0.32 17.04 -3.99
C LEU A 161 0.17 17.02 -5.44
N ALA A 162 1.31 16.41 -5.72
CA ALA A 162 1.85 16.33 -7.08
C ALA A 162 0.90 15.59 -8.05
N ILE A 163 0.19 14.56 -7.58
CA ILE A 163 -0.82 13.84 -8.37
C ILE A 163 -2.08 14.71 -8.59
N LEU A 164 -2.43 15.58 -7.64
CA LEU A 164 -3.60 16.45 -7.75
C LEU A 164 -3.38 17.58 -8.79
N PHE A 165 -2.17 18.09 -8.89
CA PHE A 165 -1.83 19.22 -9.77
C PHE A 165 -1.28 18.80 -11.14
N ARG A 166 -1.15 17.49 -11.42
CA ARG A 166 -0.57 16.95 -12.66
C ARG A 166 -1.43 15.85 -13.28
#